data_AF-D6PLA5-F1
#
_entry.id   AF-D6PLA5-F1
#
_cell.length_a   1.000
_cell.length_b   1.000
_cell.length_c   1.000
_cell.angle_alpha   90.00
_cell.angle_beta   90.00
_cell.angle_gamma   90.00
#
_symmetry.space_group_name_H-M   'P 1'
#
loop_
_entity.id
_entity.type
_entity.pdbx_description
1 polymer ?
#
loop_
_entity_poly.entity_id
_entity_poly.type
_entity_poly.pdbx_seq_one_letter_code
_entity_poly.pdbx_strand_id
1 'polypeptide(L)'
;MKSYAVGNFIRIKPGTTVLYRFQNFYINQTKRYDGETPSATYNFVPFGFSGVTINRTGDGLDASLVFPNNDLSKAWVSEAVESRWIIEVDVLAFDPDVTQPSATDRVHTYTGQVTGGRHDQTSVQVALGTVLDAVGADVPMRTLTNKLVGNLPVTANVSLR
;
A
#
# COMPACT_ATOMS: atom_id res chain seq x y z
N MET A 1 -7.99 -27.33 17.02
CA MET A 1 -7.92 -25.87 17.24
C MET A 1 -7.26 -25.30 16.00
N LYS A 2 -7.92 -24.42 15.22
CA LYS A 2 -7.27 -23.80 14.06
C LYS A 2 -6.40 -22.65 14.56
N SER A 3 -5.10 -22.74 14.40
CA SER A 3 -4.18 -21.63 14.64
C SER A 3 -4.20 -20.70 13.44
N TYR A 4 -4.19 -19.40 13.69
CA TYR A 4 -4.12 -18.40 12.65
C TYR A 4 -2.85 -17.59 12.85
N ALA A 5 -2.09 -17.42 11.77
CA ALA A 5 -0.86 -16.68 11.76
C ALA A 5 -0.97 -15.51 10.78
N VAL A 6 -0.30 -14.41 11.07
CA VAL A 6 -0.28 -13.22 10.22
C VAL A 6 1.10 -13.07 9.61
N GLY A 7 1.15 -12.93 8.29
CA GLY A 7 2.38 -12.75 7.52
C GLY A 7 2.24 -11.57 6.56
N ASN A 8 3.33 -10.85 6.34
CA ASN A 8 3.37 -9.72 5.43
C ASN A 8 4.19 -10.06 4.19
N PHE A 9 3.68 -9.69 3.03
CA PHE A 9 4.32 -9.82 1.74
C PHE A 9 4.45 -8.42 1.14
N ILE A 10 5.66 -8.05 0.75
CA ILE A 10 5.94 -6.71 0.20
C ILE A 10 6.51 -6.78 -1.20
N ARG A 11 6.09 -5.82 -2.02
CA ARG A 11 6.57 -5.59 -3.37
C ARG A 11 7.12 -4.18 -3.45
N ILE A 12 8.35 -4.04 -3.93
CA ILE A 12 9.02 -2.76 -4.04
C ILE A 12 9.19 -2.44 -5.52
N LYS A 13 8.65 -1.29 -5.94
CA LYS A 13 8.56 -0.86 -7.33
C LYS A 13 9.22 0.52 -7.49
N PRO A 14 10.39 0.61 -8.16
CA PRO A 14 10.94 1.90 -8.59
C PRO A 14 10.05 2.67 -9.57
N GLY A 15 9.11 1.98 -10.21
CA GLY A 15 8.15 2.55 -11.15
C GLY A 15 7.08 1.52 -11.46
N THR A 16 6.98 1.08 -12.71
CA THR A 16 6.01 0.06 -13.13
C THR A 16 6.46 -1.37 -12.86
N THR A 17 7.77 -1.61 -12.79
CA THR A 17 8.35 -2.94 -12.61
C THR A 17 8.64 -3.23 -11.14
N VAL A 18 8.26 -4.41 -10.67
CA VAL A 18 8.62 -4.90 -9.32
C VAL A 18 10.08 -5.33 -9.31
N LEU A 19 10.90 -4.63 -8.54
CA LEU A 19 12.33 -4.92 -8.39
C LEU A 19 12.57 -5.94 -7.27
N TYR A 20 11.92 -5.77 -6.11
CA TYR A 20 12.09 -6.65 -4.95
C TYR A 20 10.77 -7.23 -4.46
N ARG A 21 10.85 -8.46 -3.96
CA ARG A 21 9.73 -9.23 -3.38
C ARG A 21 10.19 -9.90 -2.11
N PHE A 22 9.63 -9.47 -0.98
CA PHE A 22 10.01 -9.98 0.34
C PHE A 22 8.82 -10.45 1.15
N GLN A 23 9.04 -11.43 2.02
CA GLN A 23 8.07 -11.90 3.00
C GLN A 23 8.74 -12.07 4.35
N ASN A 24 8.01 -11.86 5.45
CA ASN A 24 8.56 -11.91 6.80
C ASN A 24 8.08 -13.10 7.65
N PHE A 25 7.36 -14.05 7.07
CA PHE A 25 6.72 -15.15 7.80
C PHE A 25 7.49 -16.47 7.70
N TYR A 26 7.78 -16.93 6.48
CA TYR A 26 8.43 -18.22 6.24
C TYR A 26 9.95 -18.07 6.34
N ILE A 27 10.49 -18.27 7.54
CA ILE A 27 11.91 -18.09 7.85
C ILE A 27 12.79 -18.91 6.92
N ASN A 28 13.77 -18.25 6.27
CA ASN A 28 14.76 -18.83 5.36
C ASN A 28 14.15 -19.62 4.18
N GLN A 29 12.90 -19.34 3.81
CA GLN A 29 12.23 -19.98 2.69
C GLN A 29 11.81 -18.97 1.65
N THR A 30 11.93 -19.36 0.39
CA THR A 30 11.31 -18.64 -0.73
C THR A 30 9.93 -19.24 -0.97
N LYS A 31 8.89 -18.41 -0.95
CA LYS A 31 7.51 -18.85 -1.16
C LYS A 31 6.90 -18.25 -2.40
N ARG A 32 6.14 -19.07 -3.12
CA ARG A 32 5.30 -18.61 -4.23
C ARG A 32 4.01 -18.05 -3.64
N TYR A 33 3.62 -16.87 -4.11
CA TYR A 33 2.37 -16.21 -3.75
C TYR A 33 1.67 -15.72 -5.02
N ASP A 34 0.37 -15.97 -5.09
CA ASP A 34 -0.53 -15.71 -6.22
C ASP A 34 -1.32 -14.39 -6.09
N GLY A 35 -1.02 -13.55 -5.09
CA GLY A 35 -1.63 -12.22 -4.95
C GLY A 35 -1.23 -11.20 -6.02
N GLU A 36 -0.38 -11.59 -6.97
CA GLU A 36 -0.11 -10.85 -8.20
C GLU A 36 -0.17 -11.76 -9.43
N THR A 37 -0.43 -11.16 -10.59
CA THR A 37 -0.51 -11.84 -11.89
C THR A 37 0.61 -11.31 -12.81
N PRO A 38 1.56 -12.15 -13.27
CA PRO A 38 1.72 -13.57 -12.94
C PRO A 38 2.21 -13.78 -11.49
N SER A 39 1.88 -14.92 -10.89
CA SER A 39 2.32 -15.23 -9.53
C SER A 39 3.83 -15.34 -9.44
N ALA A 40 4.41 -14.84 -8.36
CA ALA A 40 5.85 -14.72 -8.20
C ALA A 40 6.33 -15.31 -6.86
N THR A 41 7.65 -15.37 -6.73
CA THR A 41 8.34 -15.83 -5.53
C THR A 41 8.78 -14.67 -4.66
N TYR A 42 8.68 -14.87 -3.35
CA TYR A 42 9.01 -13.91 -2.31
C TYR A 42 10.08 -14.53 -1.41
N ASN A 43 11.18 -13.81 -1.24
CA ASN A 43 12.29 -14.24 -0.40
C ASN A 43 12.07 -13.81 1.05
N PHE A 44 12.54 -14.62 1.99
CA PHE A 44 12.49 -14.25 3.39
C PHE A 44 13.40 -13.05 3.67
N VAL A 45 12.83 -12.01 4.26
CA VAL A 45 13.57 -10.92 4.90
C VAL A 45 12.87 -10.60 6.21
N PRO A 46 13.61 -10.51 7.34
CA PRO A 46 13.01 -10.02 8.58
C PRO A 46 12.67 -8.54 8.40
N PHE A 47 11.39 -8.19 8.49
CA PHE A 47 10.94 -6.81 8.54
C PHE A 47 9.66 -6.67 9.36
N GLY A 48 9.49 -5.49 9.96
CA GLY A 48 8.28 -5.08 10.65
C GLY A 48 7.43 -4.17 9.76
N PHE A 49 6.11 -4.30 9.85
CA PHE A 49 5.15 -3.39 9.25
C PHE A 49 4.25 -2.84 10.36
N SER A 50 4.20 -1.52 10.52
CA SER A 50 3.43 -0.88 11.61
C SER A 50 1.92 -0.82 11.34
N GLY A 51 1.46 -1.31 10.19
CA GLY A 51 0.09 -1.14 9.77
C GLY A 51 -0.22 0.30 9.34
N VAL A 52 -1.50 0.53 9.07
CA VAL A 52 -2.04 1.83 8.65
C VAL A 52 -2.85 2.39 9.82
N THR A 53 -2.55 3.62 10.24
CA THR A 53 -3.40 4.31 11.22
C THR A 53 -4.55 4.98 10.49
N ILE A 54 -5.73 4.36 10.52
CA ILE A 54 -6.93 4.92 9.88
C ILE A 54 -7.52 6.00 10.80
N ASN A 55 -7.20 7.27 10.55
CA ASN A 55 -7.86 8.37 11.26
C ASN A 55 -9.22 8.64 10.63
N ARG A 56 -10.28 8.75 11.47
CA ARG A 56 -11.66 9.03 11.05
C ARG A 56 -11.81 10.36 10.29
N THR A 57 -10.83 11.25 10.42
CA THR A 57 -10.75 12.56 9.77
C THR A 57 -10.25 12.51 8.33
N GLY A 58 -9.77 11.37 7.82
CA GLY A 58 -9.27 11.26 6.45
C GLY A 58 -7.89 11.92 6.22
N ASP A 59 -7.25 12.44 7.28
CA ASP A 59 -5.86 12.88 7.21
C ASP A 59 -4.92 11.69 7.00
N GLY A 60 -3.89 11.92 6.18
CA GLY A 60 -2.97 10.96 5.58
C GLY A 60 -2.76 9.65 6.35
N LEU A 61 -3.06 8.55 5.67
CA LEU A 61 -2.74 7.19 6.10
C LEU A 61 -1.23 6.96 5.99
N ASP A 62 -0.50 7.24 7.07
CA ASP A 62 0.94 6.93 7.14
C ASP A 62 1.17 5.50 7.62
N ALA A 63 2.12 4.82 6.98
CA ALA A 63 2.59 3.50 7.40
C ALA A 63 4.13 3.49 7.44
N SER A 64 4.69 2.59 8.26
CA SER A 64 6.13 2.41 8.36
C SER A 64 6.55 0.96 8.18
N LEU A 65 7.66 0.78 7.45
CA LEU A 65 8.38 -0.48 7.34
C LEU A 65 9.72 -0.37 8.05
N VAL A 66 10.10 -1.41 8.78
CA VAL A 66 11.36 -1.46 9.52
C VAL A 66 12.16 -2.70 9.11
N PHE A 67 13.38 -2.49 8.65
CA PHE A 67 14.33 -3.53 8.24
C PHE A 67 15.56 -3.50 9.16
N PRO A 68 16.30 -4.62 9.29
CA PRO A 68 17.61 -4.59 9.90
C PRO A 68 18.56 -3.68 9.14
N ASN A 69 19.43 -2.98 9.87
CA ASN A 69 20.47 -2.18 9.26
C ASN A 69 21.60 -3.08 8.73
N ASN A 70 21.53 -3.36 7.43
CA ASN A 70 22.62 -3.95 6.66
C ASN A 70 22.87 -3.12 5.39
N ASP A 71 24.01 -3.35 4.74
CA ASP A 71 24.44 -2.53 3.60
C ASP A 71 23.46 -2.63 2.42
N LEU A 72 22.84 -3.80 2.24
CA LEU A 72 21.78 -3.99 1.24
C LEU A 72 20.57 -3.09 1.53
N SER A 73 20.09 -3.10 2.79
CA SER A 73 18.89 -2.35 3.19
C SER A 73 19.11 -0.85 3.14
N LYS A 74 20.29 -0.38 3.53
CA LYS A 74 20.65 1.04 3.40
C LYS A 74 20.71 1.48 1.93
N ALA A 75 21.32 0.68 1.06
CA ALA A 75 21.50 1.04 -0.35
C ALA A 75 20.14 1.22 -1.05
N TRP A 76 19.26 0.23 -0.98
CA TRP A 76 17.96 0.34 -1.67
C TRP A 76 17.04 1.37 -1.02
N VAL A 77 17.08 1.57 0.32
CA VAL A 77 16.25 2.57 0.98
C VAL A 77 16.65 3.99 0.57
N SER A 78 17.95 4.28 0.46
CA SER A 78 18.41 5.60 -0.01
C SER A 78 17.90 5.89 -1.41
N GLU A 79 18.01 4.93 -2.31
CA GLU A 79 17.53 5.06 -3.68
C GLU A 79 15.99 5.17 -3.73
N ALA A 80 15.29 4.40 -2.90
CA ALA A 80 13.84 4.43 -2.81
C ALA A 80 13.28 5.76 -2.32
N VAL A 81 14.00 6.44 -1.42
CA VAL A 81 13.64 7.78 -0.94
C VAL A 81 13.89 8.82 -2.02
N GLU A 82 15.04 8.78 -2.69
CA GLU A 82 15.38 9.75 -3.75
C GLU A 82 14.44 9.63 -4.96
N SER A 83 14.17 8.41 -5.38
CA SER A 83 13.36 8.10 -6.56
C SER A 83 11.87 7.89 -6.25
N ARG A 84 11.44 8.10 -5.00
CA ARG A 84 10.03 7.99 -4.55
C ARG A 84 9.36 6.68 -4.96
N TRP A 85 10.00 5.56 -4.63
CA TRP A 85 9.49 4.24 -5.01
C TRP A 85 8.12 3.95 -4.40
N ILE A 86 7.37 3.06 -5.04
CA ILE A 86 6.09 2.56 -4.57
C ILE A 86 6.31 1.23 -3.86
N ILE A 87 5.75 1.09 -2.66
CA ILE A 87 5.75 -0.16 -1.91
C ILE A 87 4.31 -0.62 -1.70
N GLU A 88 4.06 -1.87 -2.09
CA GLU A 88 2.78 -2.55 -1.84
C GLU A 88 2.99 -3.62 -0.78
N VAL A 89 2.14 -3.60 0.24
CA VAL A 89 2.16 -4.52 1.37
C VAL A 89 0.85 -5.29 1.39
N ASP A 90 0.91 -6.60 1.20
CA ASP A 90 -0.21 -7.49 1.43
C ASP A 90 -0.04 -8.14 2.81
N VAL A 91 -1.03 -7.93 3.68
CA VAL A 91 -1.13 -8.60 4.98
C VAL A 91 -2.03 -9.81 4.78
N LEU A 92 -1.45 -10.97 5.00
CA LEU A 92 -2.13 -12.24 4.86
C LEU A 92 -2.36 -12.86 6.23
N ALA A 93 -3.42 -13.62 6.34
CA ALA A 93 -3.69 -14.41 7.51
C ALA A 93 -4.14 -15.82 7.10
N PHE A 94 -3.43 -16.81 7.58
CA PHE A 94 -3.56 -18.20 7.13
C PHE A 94 -3.16 -19.17 8.25
N ASP A 95 -3.45 -20.45 8.01
CA ASP A 95 -2.96 -21.52 8.88
C ASP A 95 -1.45 -21.66 8.72
N PRO A 96 -0.64 -21.64 9.79
CA PRO A 96 0.83 -21.67 9.71
C PRO A 96 1.39 -22.87 8.94
N ASP A 97 0.65 -23.97 8.83
CA ASP A 97 1.08 -25.17 8.11
C ASP A 97 0.87 -25.08 6.59
N VAL A 98 0.23 -24.00 6.09
CA VAL A 98 0.05 -23.76 4.66
C VAL A 98 1.41 -23.55 3.99
N THR A 99 1.71 -24.39 3.00
CA THR A 99 2.99 -24.36 2.29
C THR A 99 3.04 -23.31 1.17
N GLN A 100 1.88 -22.94 0.62
CA GLN A 100 1.70 -21.95 -0.43
C GLN A 100 0.52 -21.04 -0.09
N PRO A 101 0.77 -19.80 0.37
CA PRO A 101 -0.30 -18.85 0.64
C PRO A 101 -1.02 -18.46 -0.65
N SER A 102 -2.33 -18.24 -0.55
CA SER A 102 -3.17 -17.82 -1.67
C SER A 102 -3.69 -16.38 -1.52
N ALA A 103 -4.12 -15.76 -2.62
CA ALA A 103 -4.71 -14.44 -2.67
C ALA A 103 -5.98 -14.33 -1.82
N THR A 104 -6.65 -15.47 -1.57
CA THR A 104 -7.80 -15.57 -0.66
C THR A 104 -7.43 -15.39 0.81
N ASP A 105 -6.16 -15.62 1.17
CA ASP A 105 -5.66 -15.44 2.54
C ASP A 105 -5.33 -13.98 2.84
N ARG A 106 -5.42 -13.08 1.84
CA ARG A 106 -5.15 -11.65 2.02
C ARG A 106 -6.27 -10.97 2.79
N VAL A 107 -5.91 -10.41 3.93
CA VAL A 107 -6.81 -9.66 4.81
C VAL A 107 -6.78 -8.17 4.50
N HIS A 108 -5.60 -7.63 4.16
CA HIS A 108 -5.44 -6.21 3.91
C HIS A 108 -4.35 -5.96 2.86
N THR A 109 -4.50 -4.87 2.10
CA THR A 109 -3.48 -4.40 1.15
C THR A 109 -3.24 -2.92 1.39
N TYR A 110 -1.98 -2.53 1.38
CA TYR A 110 -1.56 -1.14 1.52
C TYR A 110 -0.60 -0.80 0.38
N THR A 111 -0.89 0.29 -0.32
CA THR A 111 0.03 0.84 -1.33
C THR A 111 0.43 2.23 -0.91
N GLY A 112 1.73 2.44 -0.69
CA GLY A 112 2.27 3.72 -0.30
C GLY A 112 3.50 4.09 -1.13
N GLN A 113 3.69 5.39 -1.35
CA GLN A 113 4.92 5.93 -1.89
C GLN A 113 5.91 6.18 -0.74
N VAL A 114 7.19 5.90 -0.96
CA VAL A 114 8.24 6.25 -0.01
C VAL A 114 8.32 7.78 0.12
N THR A 115 8.10 8.28 1.34
CA THR A 115 8.15 9.70 1.70
C THR A 115 9.40 10.07 2.48
N GLY A 116 10.04 9.08 3.13
CA GLY A 116 11.29 9.30 3.85
C GLY A 116 11.91 8.00 4.37
N GLY A 117 13.17 8.10 4.76
CA GLY A 117 13.94 7.01 5.37
C GLY A 117 14.71 7.52 6.58
N ARG A 118 14.69 6.75 7.67
CA ARG A 118 15.52 6.98 8.86
C ARG A 118 16.33 5.73 9.12
N HIS A 119 17.55 5.86 9.59
CA HIS A 119 18.33 4.69 10.00
C HIS A 119 18.99 4.98 11.34
N ASP A 120 19.05 3.94 12.16
CA ASP A 120 19.80 3.86 13.40
C ASP A 120 20.85 2.74 13.24
N GLN A 121 21.73 2.54 14.22
CA GLN A 121 22.81 1.55 14.13
C GLN A 121 22.31 0.12 13.84
N THR A 122 21.09 -0.22 14.24
CA THR A 122 20.53 -1.58 14.14
C THR A 122 19.33 -1.71 13.19
N SER A 123 18.67 -0.61 12.83
CA SER A 123 17.45 -0.64 12.00
C SER A 123 17.41 0.46 10.96
N VAL A 124 16.71 0.19 9.86
CA VAL A 124 16.39 1.14 8.80
C VAL A 124 14.88 1.20 8.70
N GLN A 125 14.32 2.39 8.90
CA GLN A 125 12.90 2.68 8.85
C GLN A 125 12.57 3.41 7.55
N VAL A 126 11.50 2.99 6.90
CA VAL A 126 10.95 3.61 5.70
C VAL A 126 9.57 4.13 6.05
N ALA A 127 9.33 5.42 5.79
CA ALA A 127 8.03 6.05 5.89
C ALA A 127 7.32 5.97 4.54
N LEU A 128 6.07 5.52 4.57
CA LEU A 128 5.20 5.37 3.41
C LEU A 128 4.00 6.29 3.55
N GLY A 129 3.85 7.21 2.60
CA GLY A 129 2.64 8.01 2.44
C GLY A 129 1.67 7.35 1.47
N THR A 130 0.38 7.44 1.77
CA THR A 130 -0.69 6.97 0.90
C THR A 130 -0.72 7.72 -0.44
N VAL A 131 -0.83 6.99 -1.56
CA VAL A 131 -1.04 7.57 -2.90
C VAL A 131 -2.47 8.08 -3.12
N LEU A 132 -3.43 7.72 -2.25
CA LEU A 132 -4.84 8.15 -2.39
C LEU A 132 -5.04 9.65 -2.13
N ASP A 133 -4.09 10.31 -1.47
CA ASP A 133 -4.12 11.76 -1.20
C ASP A 133 -3.86 12.60 -2.48
N ALA A 134 -3.30 11.98 -3.53
CA ALA A 134 -2.99 12.70 -4.77
C ALA A 134 -4.21 13.01 -5.67
N VAL A 135 -5.41 12.51 -5.33
CA VAL A 135 -6.61 12.66 -6.18
C VAL A 135 -7.69 13.56 -5.57
N GLY A 136 -7.43 14.21 -4.43
CA GLY A 136 -8.34 15.20 -3.85
C GLY A 136 -8.33 16.55 -4.58
N ALA A 137 -7.27 16.83 -5.34
CA ALA A 137 -7.07 18.11 -6.04
C ALA A 137 -7.44 18.07 -7.53
N ASP A 138 -7.62 16.89 -8.13
CA ASP A 138 -7.90 16.71 -9.56
C ASP A 138 -9.10 15.79 -9.82
N VAL A 139 -10.12 15.89 -8.97
CA VAL A 139 -11.48 15.64 -9.46
C VAL A 139 -11.86 16.91 -10.21
N PRO A 140 -11.88 16.93 -11.57
CA PRO A 140 -12.40 18.08 -12.29
C PRO A 140 -13.84 18.29 -11.80
N MET A 141 -14.03 19.34 -11.01
CA MET A 141 -15.32 19.69 -10.47
C MET A 141 -16.20 20.00 -11.68
N ARG A 142 -17.07 19.06 -12.07
CA ARG A 142 -17.99 19.27 -13.18
C ARG A 142 -18.99 20.30 -12.71
N THR A 143 -18.74 21.56 -13.03
CA THR A 143 -19.69 22.64 -12.79
C THR A 143 -20.93 22.38 -13.63
N LEU A 144 -22.10 22.41 -12.98
CA LEU A 144 -23.39 22.32 -13.65
C LEU A 144 -23.56 23.54 -14.55
N THR A 145 -23.19 23.41 -15.82
CA THR A 145 -23.49 24.41 -16.84
C THR A 145 -24.85 24.08 -17.45
N ASN A 146 -25.60 25.09 -17.92
CA ASN A 146 -26.93 24.93 -18.56
C ASN A 146 -26.95 23.99 -19.78
N LYS A 147 -25.77 23.54 -20.24
CA LYS A 147 -25.63 22.55 -21.32
C LYS A 147 -25.68 21.10 -20.82
N LEU A 148 -25.43 20.88 -19.52
CA LEU A 148 -25.30 19.56 -18.88
C LEU A 148 -26.56 19.11 -18.13
N VAL A 149 -27.34 20.08 -17.65
CA VAL A 149 -28.71 19.88 -17.18
C VAL A 149 -29.59 20.51 -18.24
N GLY A 150 -30.39 19.70 -18.94
CA GLY A 150 -31.29 20.19 -19.99
C GLY A 150 -32.22 21.32 -19.50
N ASN A 151 -32.90 21.99 -20.44
CA ASN A 151 -33.66 23.22 -20.19
C ASN A 151 -34.35 23.26 -18.82
N LEU A 152 -33.94 24.21 -17.98
CA LEU A 152 -34.70 24.58 -16.79
C LEU A 152 -36.09 25.04 -17.25
N PRO A 153 -37.18 24.45 -16.73
CA PRO A 153 -38.54 24.82 -17.14
C PRO A 153 -38.78 26.30 -16.84
N VAL A 154 -38.97 27.12 -17.87
CA VAL A 154 -39.38 28.53 -17.75
C VAL A 154 -40.89 28.62 -17.58
N THR A 155 -41.42 28.08 -16.49
CA THR A 155 -42.78 28.42 -16.06
C THR A 155 -42.78 28.76 -14.58
N ALA A 156 -42.13 29.88 -14.26
CA ALA A 156 -42.46 30.62 -13.06
C ALA A 156 -43.88 31.17 -13.22
N ASN A 157 -44.88 30.44 -12.71
CA ASN A 157 -46.17 31.01 -12.34
C ASN A 157 -46.39 30.70 -10.86
N VAL A 158 -45.79 31.52 -10.01
CA VAL A 158 -46.18 31.63 -8.60
C VAL A 158 -47.29 32.67 -8.56
N SER A 159 -48.53 32.21 -8.43
CA SER A 159 -49.68 33.06 -8.14
C SER A 159 -49.74 33.28 -6.62
N LEU A 160 -49.50 34.51 -6.17
CA LEU A 160 -49.78 34.93 -4.80
C LEU A 160 -51.27 35.25 -4.69
N ARG A 161 -51.98 34.50 -3.86
CA ARG A 161 -53.28 34.86 -3.32
C ARG A 161 -53.25 34.69 -1.81
#